data_AF-F3C4C2-F1
#
_entry.id   AF-F3C4C2-F1
#
_cell.length_a   1.000
_cell.length_b   1.000
_cell.length_c   1.000
_cell.angle_alpha   90.00
_cell.angle_beta   90.00
_cell.angle_gamma   90.00
#
_symmetry.space_group_name_H-M   'P 1'
#
loop_
_entity.id
_entity.type
_entity.pdbx_description
1 polymer ?
#
loop_
_entity_poly.entity_id
_entity_poly.type
_entity_poly.pdbx_seq_one_letter_code
_entity_poly.pdbx_strand_id
1 'polypeptide(L)'
;MTITLKTPEDIEKMRIAGRLAADVLEMIAPHVKPGVTTEELDRLCHDYIVNEQQAIPAPLNYKGFPKSICTSINQVVCHGIPSDKKLKNGDSLNIDVTVIKDGYHGDTSRMFHVGTVPVWAERLSKVTQECL
;
A
#
# COMPACT_ATOMS: atom_id res chain seq x y z
N MET A 1 24.48 -8.90 -6.06
CA MET A 1 23.21 -8.37 -6.61
C MET A 1 23.57 -7.68 -7.91
N THR A 2 23.10 -8.17 -9.05
CA THR A 2 23.38 -7.56 -10.36
C THR A 2 22.25 -6.60 -10.73
N ILE A 3 22.60 -5.39 -11.15
CA ILE A 3 21.63 -4.42 -11.66
C ILE A 3 21.31 -4.81 -13.11
N THR A 4 20.04 -5.03 -13.41
CA THR A 4 19.59 -5.37 -14.76
C THR A 4 19.31 -4.09 -15.55
N LEU A 5 19.94 -3.94 -16.71
CA LEU A 5 19.63 -2.84 -17.63
C LEU A 5 18.31 -3.12 -18.33
N LYS A 6 17.32 -2.25 -18.11
CA LYS A 6 15.97 -2.41 -18.65
C LYS A 6 15.89 -1.99 -20.11
N THR A 7 15.20 -2.79 -20.91
CA THR A 7 14.86 -2.43 -22.29
C THR A 7 13.71 -1.40 -22.32
N PRO A 8 13.47 -0.71 -23.44
CA PRO A 8 12.31 0.16 -23.59
C PRO A 8 10.97 -0.54 -23.29
N GLU A 9 10.84 -1.83 -23.66
CA GLU A 9 9.64 -2.63 -23.37
C GLU A 9 9.48 -2.90 -21.88
N ASP A 10 10.58 -3.24 -21.19
CA ASP A 10 10.55 -3.45 -19.73
C ASP A 10 10.13 -2.17 -19.00
N ILE A 11 10.65 -1.02 -19.44
CA ILE A 11 10.31 0.28 -18.86
C ILE A 11 8.82 0.56 -19.03
N GLU A 12 8.22 0.25 -20.19
CA GLU A 12 6.80 0.45 -20.40
C GLU A 12 5.93 -0.43 -19.49
N LYS A 13 6.29 -1.71 -19.34
CA LYS A 13 5.60 -2.60 -18.40
C LYS A 13 5.76 -2.14 -16.94
N MET A 14 6.94 -1.63 -16.57
CA MET A 14 7.17 -1.04 -15.25
C MET A 14 6.33 0.23 -15.01
N ARG A 15 6.13 1.07 -16.02
CA ARG A 15 5.24 2.26 -15.92
C ARG A 15 3.80 1.85 -15.65
N ILE A 16 3.31 0.81 -16.33
CA ILE A 16 1.96 0.28 -16.12
C ILE A 16 1.85 -0.26 -14.70
N ALA A 17 2.74 -1.18 -14.29
CA ALA A 17 2.69 -1.78 -12.96
C ALA A 17 2.80 -0.72 -11.84
N GLY A 18 3.71 0.24 -11.97
CA GLY A 18 3.86 1.33 -10.99
C GLY A 18 2.63 2.22 -10.89
N ARG A 19 1.97 2.53 -12.01
CA ARG A 19 0.71 3.29 -12.03
C ARG A 19 -0.41 2.52 -11.33
N LEU A 20 -0.56 1.23 -11.65
CA LEU A 20 -1.58 0.39 -11.01
C LEU A 20 -1.40 0.34 -9.48
N ALA A 21 -0.16 0.21 -8.98
CA ALA A 21 0.10 0.25 -7.54
C ALA A 21 -0.31 1.59 -6.90
N ALA A 22 -0.01 2.71 -7.57
CA ALA A 22 -0.43 4.03 -7.12
C ALA A 22 -1.96 4.21 -7.14
N ASP A 23 -2.65 3.72 -8.17
CA ASP A 23 -4.11 3.80 -8.29
C ASP A 23 -4.82 3.07 -7.13
N VAL A 24 -4.25 1.98 -6.60
CA VAL A 24 -4.78 1.29 -5.40
C VAL A 24 -4.75 2.23 -4.19
N LEU A 25 -3.66 2.98 -3.99
CA LEU A 25 -3.55 3.94 -2.89
C LEU A 25 -4.53 5.11 -3.01
N GLU A 26 -4.83 5.54 -4.24
CA GLU A 26 -5.85 6.55 -4.49
C GLU A 26 -7.26 6.01 -4.23
N MET A 27 -7.54 4.80 -4.71
CA MET A 27 -8.82 4.11 -4.52
C MET A 27 -9.12 3.88 -3.03
N ILE A 28 -8.12 3.46 -2.25
CA ILE A 28 -8.35 3.11 -0.84
C ILE A 28 -8.45 4.33 0.08
N ALA A 29 -7.92 5.49 -0.33
CA ALA A 29 -7.88 6.72 0.47
C ALA A 29 -9.22 7.09 1.14
N PRO A 30 -10.38 7.14 0.44
CA PRO A 30 -11.67 7.46 1.06
C PRO A 30 -12.17 6.43 2.09
N HIS A 31 -11.59 5.23 2.11
CA HIS A 31 -11.94 4.17 3.06
C HIS A 31 -11.13 4.23 4.36
N VAL A 32 -10.03 4.99 4.40
CA VAL A 32 -9.20 5.15 5.60
C VAL A 32 -9.87 6.10 6.59
N LYS A 33 -10.77 5.55 7.41
CA LYS A 33 -11.57 6.31 8.39
C LYS A 33 -11.72 5.57 9.72
N PRO A 34 -12.01 6.29 10.82
CA PRO A 34 -12.23 5.66 12.12
C PRO A 34 -13.29 4.54 12.06
N GLY A 35 -13.02 3.44 12.73
CA GLY A 35 -13.92 2.29 12.83
C GLY A 35 -13.75 1.22 11.74
N VAL A 36 -13.12 1.54 10.60
CA VAL A 36 -12.77 0.57 9.56
C VAL A 36 -11.63 -0.33 10.03
N THR A 37 -11.67 -1.62 9.69
CA THR A 37 -10.59 -2.56 10.04
C THR A 37 -9.51 -2.58 8.95
N THR A 38 -8.27 -2.93 9.30
CA THR A 38 -7.25 -3.10 8.26
C THR A 38 -7.53 -4.31 7.37
N GLU A 39 -8.21 -5.33 7.89
CA GLU A 39 -8.74 -6.46 7.10
C GLU A 39 -9.72 -6.00 6.02
N GLU A 40 -10.62 -5.06 6.34
CA GLU A 40 -11.54 -4.50 5.36
C GLU A 40 -10.80 -3.70 4.28
N LEU A 41 -9.75 -2.96 4.63
CA LEU A 41 -8.90 -2.28 3.66
C LEU A 41 -8.17 -3.27 2.75
N ASP A 42 -7.64 -4.36 3.31
CA ASP A 42 -6.99 -5.43 2.54
C ASP A 42 -7.95 -6.05 1.53
N ARG A 43 -9.18 -6.37 1.93
CA ARG A 43 -10.20 -6.91 1.03
C ARG A 43 -10.51 -5.97 -0.13
N LEU A 44 -10.72 -4.68 0.15
CA LEU A 44 -11.00 -3.68 -0.89
C LEU A 44 -9.84 -3.55 -1.88
N CYS A 45 -8.61 -3.48 -1.38
CA CYS A 45 -7.41 -3.45 -2.23
C CYS A 45 -7.26 -4.73 -3.04
N HIS A 46 -7.47 -5.91 -2.42
CA HIS A 46 -7.42 -7.20 -3.10
C HIS A 46 -8.41 -7.25 -4.26
N ASP A 47 -9.68 -6.94 -4.00
CA ASP A 47 -10.75 -6.98 -4.99
C ASP A 47 -10.46 -6.01 -6.14
N TYR A 48 -9.96 -4.81 -5.84
CA TYR A 48 -9.59 -3.83 -6.87
C TYR A 48 -8.41 -4.31 -7.74
N ILE A 49 -7.35 -4.86 -7.12
CA ILE A 49 -6.19 -5.38 -7.83
C ILE A 49 -6.58 -6.55 -8.74
N VAL A 50 -7.36 -7.51 -8.23
CA VAL A 50 -7.70 -8.74 -8.95
C VAL A 50 -8.79 -8.49 -9.99
N ASN A 51 -9.90 -7.85 -9.60
CA ASN A 51 -11.10 -7.79 -10.42
C ASN A 51 -11.10 -6.58 -11.37
N GLU A 52 -10.56 -5.44 -10.95
CA GLU A 52 -10.56 -4.22 -11.78
C GLU A 52 -9.26 -4.09 -12.59
N GLN A 53 -8.11 -4.21 -11.92
CA GLN A 53 -6.80 -4.03 -12.57
C GLN A 53 -6.32 -5.29 -13.33
N GLN A 54 -6.95 -6.44 -13.08
CA GLN A 54 -6.56 -7.74 -13.62
C GLN A 54 -5.06 -8.01 -13.36
N ALA A 55 -4.65 -7.80 -12.11
CA ALA A 55 -3.28 -7.92 -11.62
C ALA A 55 -3.22 -8.85 -10.40
N ILE A 56 -2.01 -9.15 -9.93
CA ILE A 56 -1.79 -10.03 -8.77
C ILE A 56 -1.30 -9.19 -7.58
N PRO A 57 -1.89 -9.31 -6.39
CA PRO A 57 -1.34 -8.69 -5.18
C PRO A 57 -0.06 -9.42 -4.77
N ALA A 58 1.10 -8.79 -4.97
CA ALA A 58 2.39 -9.45 -4.80
C ALA A 58 2.70 -9.91 -3.35
N PRO A 59 2.28 -9.19 -2.28
CA PRO A 59 2.52 -9.65 -0.91
C PRO A 59 1.82 -10.97 -0.59
N LEU A 60 0.70 -11.28 -1.26
CA LEU A 60 -0.09 -12.45 -0.95
C LEU A 60 0.71 -13.73 -1.20
N ASN A 61 0.91 -14.51 -0.13
CA ASN A 61 1.72 -15.72 -0.08
C ASN A 61 3.23 -15.50 -0.34
N TYR A 62 3.71 -14.26 -0.43
CA TYR A 62 5.14 -13.99 -0.53
C TYR A 62 5.84 -14.42 0.76
N LYS A 63 6.62 -15.50 0.68
CA LYS A 63 7.29 -16.13 1.85
C LYS A 63 6.31 -16.44 3.00
N GLY A 64 5.07 -16.78 2.66
CA GLY A 64 4.01 -17.08 3.64
C GLY A 64 3.31 -15.86 4.24
N PHE A 65 3.54 -14.65 3.72
CA PHE A 65 2.76 -13.47 4.12
C PHE A 65 1.27 -13.66 3.74
N PRO A 66 0.32 -13.44 4.67
CA PRO A 66 -1.05 -13.97 4.50
C PRO A 66 -2.04 -13.01 3.83
N LYS A 67 -1.63 -11.79 3.47
CA LYS A 67 -2.52 -10.71 3.05
C LYS A 67 -2.03 -10.04 1.75
N SER A 68 -2.89 -9.23 1.15
CA SER A 68 -2.68 -8.64 -0.18
C SER A 68 -1.92 -7.32 -0.12
N ILE A 69 -2.02 -6.60 1.00
CA ILE A 69 -1.30 -5.36 1.28
C ILE A 69 -0.67 -5.41 2.68
N CYS A 70 0.24 -4.48 2.97
CA CYS A 70 0.67 -4.25 4.36
C CYS A 70 -0.04 -3.02 4.94
N THR A 71 -0.45 -3.11 6.20
CA THR A 71 -1.06 -1.99 6.95
C THR A 71 -0.32 -1.79 8.26
N SER A 72 0.48 -0.72 8.34
CA SER A 72 1.39 -0.48 9.47
C SER A 72 0.88 0.71 10.29
N ILE A 73 0.22 0.41 11.42
CA ILE A 73 -0.39 1.42 12.29
C ILE A 73 0.63 1.90 13.33
N ASN A 74 0.77 3.22 13.46
CA ASN A 74 1.53 3.92 14.49
C ASN A 74 2.99 3.44 14.61
N GLN A 75 3.32 2.67 15.65
CA GLN A 75 4.68 2.22 15.92
C GLN A 75 5.16 1.07 15.02
N VAL A 76 4.26 0.46 14.24
CA VAL A 76 4.63 -0.58 13.28
C VAL A 76 5.35 0.11 12.11
N VAL A 77 6.63 -0.20 11.93
CA VAL A 77 7.48 0.46 10.93
C VAL A 77 7.09 0.06 9.51
N CYS A 78 7.00 -1.25 9.24
CA CYS A 78 6.60 -1.80 7.95
C CYS A 78 6.03 -3.22 8.13
N HIS A 79 5.46 -3.78 7.06
CA HIS A 79 4.95 -5.15 7.00
C HIS A 79 3.92 -5.51 8.08
N GLY A 80 3.15 -4.53 8.56
CA GLY A 80 2.01 -4.82 9.42
C GLY A 80 0.99 -5.68 8.69
N ILE A 81 0.55 -6.78 9.32
CA ILE A 81 -0.43 -7.70 8.73
C ILE A 81 -1.85 -7.15 8.98
N PRO A 82 -2.67 -6.96 7.92
CA PRO A 82 -4.09 -6.67 8.06
C PRO A 82 -4.82 -7.61 9.03
N SER A 83 -5.72 -7.07 9.84
CA SER A 83 -6.47 -7.80 10.87
C SER A 83 -7.77 -7.09 11.24
N ASP A 84 -8.58 -7.71 12.11
CA ASP A 84 -9.84 -7.15 12.63
C ASP A 84 -9.66 -5.89 13.53
N LYS A 85 -8.44 -5.38 13.66
CA LYS A 85 -8.15 -4.16 14.40
C LYS A 85 -8.77 -2.96 13.70
N LYS A 86 -9.72 -2.32 14.39
CA LYS A 86 -10.35 -1.06 13.94
C LYS A 86 -9.38 0.11 14.09
N LEU A 87 -9.32 0.93 13.04
CA LEU A 87 -8.64 2.22 13.04
C LEU A 87 -9.33 3.19 14.01
N LYS A 88 -8.53 3.97 14.72
CA LYS A 88 -9.01 4.98 15.67
C LYS A 88 -8.74 6.37 15.13
N ASN A 89 -9.60 7.33 15.49
CA ASN A 89 -9.30 8.74 15.23
C ASN A 89 -7.96 9.11 15.88
N GLY A 90 -7.06 9.66 15.08
CA GLY A 90 -5.71 10.02 15.48
C GLY A 90 -4.62 8.99 15.15
N ASP A 91 -4.97 7.83 14.58
CA ASP A 91 -3.98 6.88 14.09
C ASP A 91 -3.26 7.41 12.83
N SER A 92 -1.97 7.11 12.73
CA SER A 92 -1.22 7.17 11.46
C SER A 92 -1.09 5.76 10.89
N LEU A 93 -1.38 5.60 9.61
CA LEU A 93 -1.40 4.31 8.94
C LEU A 93 -0.56 4.39 7.67
N ASN A 94 0.50 3.59 7.57
CA ASN A 94 1.11 3.31 6.27
C ASN A 94 0.31 2.19 5.58
N ILE A 95 -0.03 2.38 4.32
CA ILE A 95 -0.49 1.29 3.44
C ILE A 95 0.56 1.09 2.37
N ASP A 96 1.07 -0.13 2.28
CA ASP A 96 2.09 -0.55 1.31
C ASP A 96 1.47 -1.52 0.31
N VAL A 97 1.61 -1.20 -0.97
CA VAL A 97 0.97 -1.91 -2.09
C VAL A 97 2.03 -2.29 -3.10
N THR A 98 2.08 -3.59 -3.38
CA THR A 98 2.83 -4.13 -4.50
C THR A 98 1.89 -4.94 -5.40
N VAL A 99 1.89 -4.63 -6.71
CA VAL A 99 1.13 -5.38 -7.72
C VAL A 99 2.06 -6.04 -8.71
N ILE A 100 1.66 -7.19 -9.26
CA ILE A 100 2.32 -7.84 -10.40
C ILE A 100 1.40 -7.72 -11.61
N LYS A 101 1.89 -7.06 -12.66
CA LYS A 101 1.22 -6.98 -13.97
C LYS A 101 2.20 -7.41 -15.07
N ASP A 102 1.80 -8.38 -15.89
CA ASP A 102 2.59 -8.90 -17.01
C ASP A 102 4.04 -9.28 -16.64
N GLY A 103 4.21 -9.83 -15.42
CA GLY A 103 5.51 -10.25 -14.87
C GLY A 103 6.33 -9.14 -14.19
N TYR A 104 5.82 -7.91 -14.15
CA TYR A 104 6.50 -6.75 -13.55
C TYR A 104 5.84 -6.32 -12.24
N HIS A 105 6.69 -6.03 -11.25
CA HIS A 105 6.24 -5.50 -9.96
C HIS A 105 6.17 -3.98 -10.03
N GLY A 106 5.06 -3.41 -9.56
CA GLY A 106 4.95 -2.00 -9.18
C GLY A 106 4.77 -1.93 -7.67
N ASP A 107 5.57 -1.10 -7.00
CA ASP A 107 5.68 -1.09 -5.54
C ASP A 107 5.67 0.35 -5.02
N THR A 108 4.76 0.67 -4.08
CA THR A 108 4.64 2.00 -3.50
C THR A 108 3.84 1.98 -2.21
N SER A 109 4.09 2.94 -1.32
CA SER A 109 3.32 3.12 -0.09
C SER A 109 3.03 4.60 0.18
N ARG A 110 2.06 4.84 1.06
CA ARG A 110 1.72 6.20 1.53
C ARG A 110 1.30 6.18 3.00
N MET A 111 1.65 7.26 3.70
CA MET A 111 1.10 7.56 5.03
C MET A 111 -0.30 8.18 4.91
N PHE A 112 -1.25 7.63 5.63
CA PHE A 112 -2.61 8.13 5.78
C PHE A 112 -2.86 8.57 7.23
N HIS A 113 -3.68 9.61 7.38
CA HIS A 113 -4.13 10.11 8.66
C HIS A 113 -5.58 9.69 8.89
N VAL A 114 -5.83 8.98 9.99
CA VAL A 114 -7.19 8.52 10.31
C VAL A 114 -7.92 9.61 11.09
N GLY A 115 -8.76 10.38 10.40
CA GLY A 115 -9.45 11.52 10.99
C GLY A 115 -8.47 12.63 11.37
N THR A 116 -8.61 13.20 12.57
CA THR A 116 -7.69 14.25 13.06
C THR A 116 -6.54 13.62 13.84
N VAL A 117 -5.32 13.80 13.33
CA VAL A 117 -4.09 13.32 13.95
C VAL A 117 -3.40 14.42 14.78
N PRO A 118 -2.55 14.06 15.76
CA PRO A 118 -1.72 15.04 16.44
C PRO A 118 -0.75 15.75 15.49
N VAL A 119 -0.43 17.03 15.76
CA VAL A 119 0.50 17.85 14.95
C VAL A 119 1.86 17.18 14.74
N TRP A 120 2.36 16.45 15.74
CA TRP A 120 3.63 15.74 15.61
C TRP A 120 3.57 14.62 14.57
N ALA A 121 2.40 13.96 14.40
CA ALA A 121 2.20 12.88 13.45
C ALA A 121 2.08 13.42 12.01
N GLU A 122 1.42 14.57 11.84
CA GLU A 122 1.40 15.30 10.57
C GLU A 122 2.81 15.72 10.17
N ARG A 123 3.56 16.31 11.10
CA ARG A 123 4.96 16.72 10.86
C ARG A 123 5.83 15.54 10.50
N LEU A 124 5.72 14.42 11.22
CA LEU A 124 6.47 13.20 10.93
C LEU A 124 6.19 12.73 9.50
N SER A 125 4.90 12.58 9.15
CA SER A 125 4.49 12.14 7.81
C SER A 125 5.01 13.06 6.71
N LYS A 126 4.96 14.39 6.93
CA LYS A 126 5.48 15.39 6.00
C LYS A 126 6.99 15.28 5.81
N VAL A 127 7.77 15.22 6.90
CA VAL A 127 9.23 15.11 6.81
C VAL A 127 9.64 13.80 6.15
N THR A 128 8.96 12.68 6.45
CA THR A 128 9.19 11.41 5.77
C THR A 128 8.97 11.53 4.26
N GLN A 129 7.92 12.24 3.82
CA GLN A 129 7.66 12.49 2.40
C GLN A 129 8.70 13.42 1.75
N GLU A 130 9.24 14.40 2.48
CA GLU A 130 10.28 15.31 1.98
C GLU A 130 11.66 14.62 1.86
N CYS A 131 11.90 13.56 2.63
CA CYS A 131 13.14 12.78 2.56
C CYS A 131 13.17 11.76 1.42
N LEU A 132 12.01 11.39 0.87
CA LEU A 132 11.86 10.44 -0.24
C LEU A 132 12.19 11.11 -1.58
#